data_AF-A0A7Z3GQH8-F1
#
_entry.id   AF-A0A7Z3GQH8-F1
#
_cell.length_a   1.000
_cell.length_b   1.000
_cell.length_c   1.000
_cell.angle_alpha   90.00
_cell.angle_beta   90.00
_cell.angle_gamma   90.00
#
_symmetry.space_group_name_H-M   'P 1'
#
loop_
_entity.id
_entity.type
_entity.pdbx_description
1 polymer ?
#
loop_
_entity_poly.entity_id
_entity_poly.type
_entity_poly.pdbx_seq_one_letter_code
_entity_poly.pdbx_strand_id
1 'polypeptide(L)'
;MKNLTALFLLMSLSIQAQASDFCTGVGLFAYAGATYRDQGSTEQQAIAAADKHNAQLDPDTQTIVRYFVRFGYRGNQTPEQADASAELKCRQFEAYDQHKDAKN
;
A
#
# COMPACT_ATOMS: atom_id res chain seq x y z
N MET A 1 35.26 -32.98 8.75
CA MET A 1 34.61 -32.07 7.78
C MET A 1 33.14 -32.46 7.63
N LYS A 2 32.24 -32.03 8.54
CA LYS A 2 30.79 -32.30 8.40
C LYS A 2 29.86 -31.40 9.23
N ASN A 3 30.37 -30.33 9.87
CA ASN A 3 29.58 -29.52 10.80
C ASN A 3 29.48 -28.03 10.40
N LEU A 4 29.95 -27.65 9.21
CA LEU A 4 29.97 -26.24 8.77
C LEU A 4 28.80 -25.85 7.86
N THR A 5 28.00 -26.80 7.38
CA THR A 5 26.88 -26.54 6.48
C THR A 5 25.58 -26.15 7.19
N ALA A 6 25.48 -26.33 8.51
CA ALA A 6 24.27 -25.96 9.25
C ALA A 6 24.17 -24.46 9.58
N LEU A 7 25.29 -23.73 9.61
CA LEU A 7 25.30 -22.33 10.06
C LEU A 7 24.86 -21.34 8.98
N PHE A 8 24.88 -21.74 7.69
CA PHE A 8 24.48 -20.87 6.58
C PHE A 8 22.97 -20.86 6.28
N LEU A 9 22.20 -21.78 6.87
CA LEU A 9 20.74 -21.86 6.64
C LEU A 9 19.91 -20.96 7.58
N LEU A 10 20.53 -20.31 8.56
CA LEU A 10 19.83 -19.51 9.59
C LEU A 10 19.87 -17.99 9.36
N MET A 11 20.51 -17.50 8.29
CA MET A 11 20.68 -16.05 8.03
C MET A 11 19.71 -15.47 6.98
N SER A 12 18.73 -16.23 6.48
CA SER A 12 17.82 -15.77 5.43
C SER A 12 16.35 -15.75 5.85
N LEU A 13 16.05 -15.62 7.14
CA LEU A 13 14.76 -15.08 7.57
C LEU A 13 14.91 -13.56 7.72
N SER A 14 15.16 -12.88 6.60
CA SER A 14 14.70 -11.50 6.48
C SER A 14 13.19 -11.55 6.63
N ILE A 15 12.70 -11.31 7.84
CA ILE A 15 11.29 -11.07 8.13
C ILE A 15 10.91 -9.88 7.26
N GLN A 16 10.42 -10.15 6.04
CA GLN A 16 9.63 -9.17 5.32
C GLN A 16 8.39 -9.04 6.18
N ALA A 17 8.36 -8.01 7.03
CA ALA A 17 7.16 -7.66 7.76
C ALA A 17 6.04 -7.55 6.73
N GLN A 18 5.06 -8.45 6.80
CA GLN A 18 3.91 -8.38 5.91
C GLN A 18 3.26 -7.02 6.09
N ALA A 19 2.75 -6.45 4.99
CA ALA A 19 2.00 -5.21 5.07
C ALA A 19 0.85 -5.38 6.06
N SER A 20 0.57 -4.33 6.85
CA SER A 20 -0.69 -4.27 7.59
C SER A 20 -1.85 -4.31 6.59
N ASP A 21 -3.01 -4.78 7.03
CA ASP A 21 -4.24 -4.73 6.21
C ASP A 21 -4.53 -3.31 5.72
N PHE A 22 -4.17 -2.31 6.53
CA PHE A 22 -4.25 -0.91 6.16
C PHE A 22 -3.34 -0.57 4.97
N CYS A 23 -2.05 -0.92 5.03
CA CYS A 23 -1.13 -0.67 3.92
C CYS A 23 -1.43 -1.48 2.67
N THR A 24 -1.93 -2.71 2.81
CA THR A 24 -2.45 -3.48 1.66
C THR A 24 -3.65 -2.78 1.03
N GLY A 25 -4.59 -2.27 1.84
CA GLY A 25 -5.72 -1.48 1.34
C GLY A 25 -5.27 -0.22 0.59
N VAL A 26 -4.29 0.51 1.12
CA VAL A 26 -3.65 1.66 0.47
C VAL A 26 -3.12 1.32 -0.93
N GLY A 27 -2.41 0.19 -1.05
CA GLY A 27 -1.93 -0.34 -2.33
C GLY A 27 -3.08 -0.58 -3.32
N LEU A 28 -4.11 -1.30 -2.88
CA LEU A 28 -5.28 -1.61 -3.70
C LEU A 28 -6.04 -0.37 -4.20
N PHE A 29 -6.11 0.70 -3.41
CA PHE A 29 -6.74 1.95 -3.86
C PHE A 29 -5.89 2.67 -4.92
N ALA A 30 -4.57 2.65 -4.80
CA ALA A 30 -3.68 3.16 -5.83
C ALA A 30 -3.76 2.32 -7.11
N TYR A 31 -3.81 0.99 -7.00
CA TYR A 31 -4.06 0.09 -8.12
C TYR A 31 -5.34 0.50 -8.87
N ALA A 32 -6.46 0.62 -8.15
CA ALA A 32 -7.75 0.96 -8.74
C ALA A 32 -7.71 2.30 -9.49
N GLY A 33 -7.07 3.32 -8.90
CA GLY A 33 -6.89 4.62 -9.54
C GLY A 33 -6.17 4.52 -10.89
N ALA A 34 -5.04 3.80 -10.93
CA ALA A 34 -4.27 3.58 -12.15
C ALA A 34 -5.05 2.73 -13.18
N THR A 35 -5.80 1.72 -12.73
CA THR A 35 -6.68 0.94 -13.61
C THR A 35 -7.74 1.80 -14.28
N TYR A 36 -8.40 2.68 -13.52
CA TYR A 36 -9.41 3.59 -14.10
C TYR A 36 -8.80 4.56 -15.12
N ARG A 37 -7.60 5.09 -14.86
CA ARG A 37 -6.86 5.91 -15.82
C ARG A 37 -6.59 5.13 -17.12
N ASP A 38 -6.09 3.91 -17.01
CA ASP A 38 -5.74 3.08 -18.17
C ASP A 38 -6.97 2.65 -19.00
N GLN A 39 -8.14 2.56 -18.35
CA GLN A 39 -9.42 2.34 -19.02
C GLN A 39 -9.99 3.60 -19.70
N GLY A 40 -9.32 4.75 -19.61
CA GLY A 40 -9.80 6.02 -20.16
C GLY A 40 -10.97 6.64 -19.38
N SER A 41 -11.19 6.19 -18.13
CA SER A 41 -12.17 6.81 -17.24
C SER A 41 -11.66 8.15 -16.69
N THR A 42 -12.58 8.96 -16.18
CA THR A 42 -12.24 10.21 -15.48
C THR A 42 -11.84 9.97 -14.03
N GLU A 43 -11.07 10.90 -13.45
CA GLU A 43 -10.70 10.86 -12.02
C GLU A 43 -11.95 10.83 -11.14
N GLN A 44 -13.00 11.58 -11.53
CA GLN A 44 -14.26 11.64 -10.80
C GLN A 44 -14.96 10.27 -10.76
N GLN A 45 -14.92 9.51 -11.85
CA GLN A 45 -15.49 8.16 -11.91
C GLN A 45 -14.71 7.18 -11.02
N ALA A 46 -13.38 7.27 -11.00
CA ALA A 46 -12.55 6.47 -10.10
C ALA A 46 -12.88 6.74 -8.63
N ILE A 47 -13.00 8.01 -8.25
CA ILE A 47 -13.39 8.42 -6.88
C ILE A 47 -14.80 7.96 -6.54
N ALA A 48 -15.77 8.16 -7.44
CA ALA A 48 -17.15 7.74 -7.20
C ALA A 48 -17.29 6.23 -7.02
N ALA A 49 -16.51 5.43 -7.77
CA ALA A 49 -16.45 3.99 -7.59
C ALA A 49 -15.92 3.60 -6.21
N ALA A 50 -14.85 4.26 -5.74
CA ALA A 50 -14.32 4.03 -4.40
C ALA A 50 -15.32 4.47 -3.30
N ASP A 51 -15.98 5.61 -3.46
CA ASP A 51 -16.94 6.14 -2.50
C ASP A 51 -18.17 5.21 -2.33
N LYS A 52 -18.63 4.57 -3.42
CA LYS A 52 -19.76 3.62 -3.37
C LYS A 52 -19.56 2.49 -2.37
N HIS A 53 -18.32 2.05 -2.19
CA HIS A 53 -17.98 0.94 -1.31
C HIS A 53 -17.50 1.38 0.08
N ASN A 54 -17.16 2.66 0.24
CA ASN A 54 -16.53 3.20 1.46
C ASN A 54 -17.41 4.18 2.25
N ALA A 55 -18.66 4.40 1.83
CA ALA A 55 -19.58 5.35 2.49
C ALA A 55 -19.86 5.05 3.98
N GLN A 56 -19.66 3.81 4.40
CA GLN A 56 -19.84 3.33 5.78
C GLN A 56 -18.57 3.42 6.64
N LEU A 57 -17.43 3.79 6.05
CA LEU A 57 -16.18 4.03 6.76
C LEU A 57 -16.18 5.42 7.39
N ASP A 58 -15.34 5.64 8.40
CA ASP A 58 -15.17 6.95 9.01
C ASP A 58 -14.59 7.98 8.01
N PRO A 59 -14.81 9.28 8.24
CA PRO A 59 -14.39 10.34 7.31
C PRO A 59 -12.88 10.38 7.01
N ASP A 60 -12.04 9.99 7.98
CA ASP A 60 -10.59 10.00 7.81
C ASP A 60 -10.17 8.86 6.88
N THR A 61 -10.73 7.67 7.08
CA THR A 61 -10.55 6.53 6.18
C THR A 61 -11.03 6.86 4.77
N GLN A 62 -12.21 7.48 4.60
CA GLN A 62 -12.70 7.91 3.28
C GLN A 62 -11.73 8.88 2.60
N THR A 63 -11.13 9.79 3.36
CA THR A 63 -10.13 10.74 2.86
C THR A 63 -8.87 10.02 2.38
N ILE A 64 -8.39 9.04 3.16
CA ILE A 64 -7.24 8.21 2.81
C ILE A 64 -7.50 7.41 1.53
N VAL A 65 -8.65 6.75 1.42
CA VAL A 65 -9.06 6.02 0.20
C VAL A 65 -8.98 6.95 -1.01
N ARG A 66 -9.66 8.10 -0.95
CA ARG A 66 -9.70 9.05 -2.08
C ARG A 66 -8.30 9.54 -2.44
N TYR A 67 -7.45 9.78 -1.45
CA TYR A 67 -6.07 10.18 -1.68
C TYR A 67 -5.32 9.13 -2.52
N PHE A 68 -5.41 7.85 -2.15
CA PHE A 68 -4.66 6.80 -2.85
C PHE A 68 -5.25 6.46 -4.22
N VAL A 69 -6.58 6.55 -4.40
CA VAL A 69 -7.19 6.50 -5.74
C VAL A 69 -6.63 7.61 -6.64
N ARG A 70 -6.56 8.84 -6.14
CA ARG A 70 -5.97 9.96 -6.90
C ARG A 70 -4.48 9.77 -7.17
N PHE A 71 -3.74 9.23 -6.20
CA PHE A 71 -2.32 8.93 -6.35
C PHE A 71 -2.08 8.00 -7.54
N GLY A 72 -2.80 6.87 -7.59
CA GLY A 72 -2.73 5.94 -8.71
C GLY A 72 -3.19 6.56 -10.03
N TYR A 73 -4.34 7.23 -10.01
CA TYR A 73 -4.95 7.81 -11.22
C TYR A 73 -4.07 8.90 -11.86
N ARG A 74 -3.47 9.77 -11.06
CA ARG A 74 -2.63 10.87 -11.56
C ARG A 74 -1.18 10.47 -11.81
N GLY A 75 -0.77 9.32 -11.29
CA GLY A 75 0.55 8.75 -11.56
C GLY A 75 0.70 8.31 -13.01
N ASN A 76 1.93 7.98 -13.39
CA ASN A 76 2.28 7.36 -14.67
C ASN A 76 2.71 5.89 -14.52
N GLN A 77 2.58 5.33 -13.31
CA GLN A 77 2.89 3.94 -12.98
C GLN A 77 1.81 3.01 -13.52
N THR A 78 2.17 1.79 -13.90
CA THR A 78 1.18 0.73 -14.14
C THR A 78 0.38 0.45 -12.86
N PRO A 79 -0.81 -0.17 -12.93
CA PRO A 79 -1.59 -0.50 -11.75
C PRO A 79 -0.80 -1.27 -10.68
N GLU A 80 -0.01 -2.26 -11.10
CA GLU A 80 0.82 -3.08 -10.21
C GLU A 80 1.96 -2.26 -9.58
N GLN A 81 2.53 -1.31 -10.33
CA GLN A 81 3.54 -0.40 -9.79
C GLN A 81 2.95 0.60 -8.81
N ALA A 82 1.74 1.09 -9.07
CA ALA A 82 1.03 2.01 -8.18
C ALA A 82 0.67 1.33 -6.85
N ASP A 83 0.22 0.08 -6.92
CA ASP A 83 -0.01 -0.80 -5.77
C ASP A 83 1.23 -0.94 -4.89
N ALA A 84 2.29 -1.52 -5.45
CA ALA A 84 3.53 -1.76 -4.73
C ALA A 84 4.16 -0.47 -4.17
N SER A 85 4.08 0.63 -4.92
CA SER A 85 4.63 1.92 -4.50
C SER A 85 3.84 2.53 -3.33
N ALA A 86 2.51 2.45 -3.36
CA ALA A 86 1.68 3.01 -2.30
C ALA A 86 1.76 2.17 -1.01
N GLU A 87 1.70 0.84 -1.13
CA GLU A 87 1.89 -0.07 0.00
C GLU A 87 3.25 0.13 0.66
N LEU A 88 4.34 0.16 -0.12
CA LEU A 88 5.68 0.36 0.40
C LEU A 88 5.81 1.68 1.16
N LYS A 89 5.24 2.77 0.61
CA LYS A 89 5.28 4.08 1.26
C LYS A 89 4.52 4.09 2.58
N CYS A 90 3.37 3.41 2.63
CA CYS A 90 2.60 3.24 3.87
C CYS A 90 3.41 2.47 4.92
N ARG A 91 4.03 1.34 4.55
CA ARG A 91 4.85 0.55 5.47
C ARG A 91 6.04 1.32 6.04
N GLN A 92 6.67 2.16 5.22
CA GLN A 92 7.76 3.03 5.67
C GLN A 92 7.28 4.04 6.73
N PHE A 93 6.05 4.55 6.58
CA PHE A 93 5.43 5.45 7.54
C PHE A 93 5.09 4.73 8.86
N GLU A 94 4.42 3.58 8.80
CA GLU A 94 4.11 2.77 9.99
C GLU A 94 5.39 2.39 10.76
N ALA A 95 6.45 1.99 10.06
CA ALA A 95 7.73 1.66 10.69
C ALA A 95 8.36 2.89 11.37
N TYR A 96 8.28 4.06 10.75
CA TYR A 96 8.79 5.31 11.33
C TYR A 96 8.03 5.70 12.62
N ASP A 97 6.71 5.61 12.60
CA ASP A 97 5.87 5.92 13.77
C ASP A 97 6.12 4.95 14.93
N GLN A 98 6.21 3.65 14.64
CA GLN A 98 6.58 2.64 15.65
C GLN A 98 7.96 2.91 16.26
N HIS A 99 8.94 3.33 15.44
CA HIS A 99 10.27 3.70 15.94
C HIS A 99 10.26 4.95 16.83
N LYS A 100 9.33 5.88 16.61
CA LYS A 100 9.17 7.07 17.44
C LYS A 100 8.51 6.73 18.77
N ASP A 101 7.46 5.92 18.76
CA ASP A 101 6.75 5.51 19.97
C ASP A 101 7.62 4.64 20.89
N ALA A 102 8.47 3.78 20.31
CA ALA A 102 9.42 2.96 21.09
C ALA A 102 10.56 3.75 21.76
N LYS A 103 10.76 5.03 21.40
CA LYS A 103 11.79 5.90 21.96
C LYS A 103 11.27 6.87 23.01
N ASN A 104 9.96 6.95 23.20
CA ASN A 104 9.29 7.75 24.22
C ASN A 104 8.87 6.88 25.40
#